data_AF-A0A084TL69-F1
#
_entry.id   AF-A0A084TL69-F1
#
_cell.length_a   1.000
_cell.length_b   1.000
_cell.length_c   1.000
_cell.angle_alpha   90.00
_cell.angle_beta   90.00
_cell.angle_gamma   90.00
#
_symmetry.space_group_name_H-M   'P 1'
#
loop_
_entity.id
_entity.type
_entity.pdbx_description
1 polymer ?
#
loop_
_entity_poly.entity_id
_entity_poly.type
_entity_poly.pdbx_seq_one_letter_code
_entity_poly.pdbx_strand_id
1 'polypeptide(L)'
;MILSEKHIAFIENSLTLYGVEDSALREDLVDHICTYMEQEDSSDFNALYQKALQKFGGYASFQKLQLETNYQKFAKQIIAINKVKFSIGFMVILLLVMSLVFQMMAWPYANAWLLGAIALSVLVILPIHFYVKYKLSVHKFS
;
A
#
# COMPACT_ATOMS: atom_id res chain seq x y z
N MET A 1 -18.63 -17.36 -26.47
CA MET A 1 -17.45 -18.07 -27.08
C MET A 1 -16.60 -18.68 -25.97
N ILE A 2 -15.86 -19.78 -26.15
CA ILE A 2 -14.88 -20.25 -25.14
C ILE A 2 -13.50 -19.71 -25.53
N LEU A 3 -12.81 -19.04 -24.59
CA LEU A 3 -11.48 -18.49 -24.84
C LEU A 3 -10.40 -19.58 -24.79
N SER A 4 -9.38 -19.41 -25.63
CA SER A 4 -8.21 -20.30 -25.63
C SER A 4 -7.08 -19.69 -24.81
N GLU A 5 -6.14 -20.52 -24.35
CA GLU A 5 -4.92 -20.06 -23.66
C GLU A 5 -4.16 -18.97 -24.44
N LYS A 6 -4.18 -19.04 -25.78
CA LYS A 6 -3.54 -18.01 -26.63
C LYS A 6 -4.25 -16.66 -26.52
N HIS A 7 -5.57 -16.66 -26.37
CA HIS A 7 -6.36 -15.44 -26.19
C HIS A 7 -6.12 -14.83 -24.81
N ILE A 8 -6.07 -15.65 -23.77
CA ILE A 8 -5.78 -15.22 -22.40
C ILE A 8 -4.37 -14.60 -22.33
N ALA A 9 -3.38 -15.30 -22.88
CA ALA A 9 -2.00 -14.79 -22.97
C ALA A 9 -1.92 -13.49 -23.78
N PHE A 10 -2.72 -13.32 -24.84
CA PHE A 10 -2.78 -12.06 -25.58
C PHE A 10 -3.32 -10.91 -24.73
N ILE A 11 -4.40 -11.14 -23.97
CA ILE A 11 -5.00 -10.13 -23.09
C ILE A 11 -4.00 -9.72 -22.01
N GLU A 12 -3.38 -10.69 -21.34
CA GLU A 12 -2.40 -10.44 -20.28
C GLU A 12 -1.19 -9.64 -20.78
N ASN A 13 -0.62 -10.05 -21.93
CA ASN A 13 0.50 -9.35 -22.54
C ASN A 13 0.12 -7.93 -22.97
N SER A 14 -1.10 -7.74 -23.48
CA SER A 14 -1.60 -6.41 -23.86
C SER A 14 -1.72 -5.51 -22.64
N LEU A 15 -2.35 -5.96 -21.56
CA LEU A 15 -2.47 -5.18 -20.33
C LEU A 15 -1.10 -4.79 -19.75
N THR A 16 -0.14 -5.72 -19.78
CA THR A 16 1.24 -5.46 -19.35
C THR A 16 1.92 -4.41 -20.24
N LEU A 17 1.80 -4.55 -21.57
CA LEU A 17 2.39 -3.64 -22.54
C LEU A 17 1.82 -2.21 -22.44
N TYR A 18 0.56 -2.08 -22.05
CA TYR A 18 -0.11 -0.79 -21.83
C TYR A 18 -0.01 -0.28 -20.38
N GLY A 19 0.89 -0.82 -19.57
CA GLY A 19 1.28 -0.21 -18.29
C GLY A 19 0.45 -0.64 -17.06
N VAL A 20 -0.23 -1.78 -17.11
CA VAL A 20 -0.82 -2.41 -15.93
C VAL A 20 0.24 -3.28 -15.24
N GLU A 21 0.96 -2.68 -14.31
CA GLU A 21 2.09 -3.32 -13.61
C GLU A 21 1.64 -4.13 -12.38
N ASP A 22 0.60 -3.68 -11.66
CA ASP A 22 0.07 -4.37 -10.48
C ASP A 22 -0.52 -5.72 -10.92
N SER A 23 0.08 -6.81 -10.43
CA SER A 23 -0.26 -8.16 -10.87
C SER A 23 -1.66 -8.58 -10.44
N ALA A 24 -2.11 -8.13 -9.26
CA ALA A 24 -3.44 -8.45 -8.75
C ALA A 24 -4.52 -7.74 -9.57
N LEU A 25 -4.30 -6.47 -9.90
CA LEU A 25 -5.17 -5.73 -10.81
C LEU A 25 -5.17 -6.36 -12.21
N ARG A 26 -4.01 -6.77 -12.73
CA ARG A 26 -3.93 -7.43 -14.03
C ARG A 26 -4.73 -8.73 -14.07
N GLU A 27 -4.58 -9.58 -13.06
CA GLU A 27 -5.32 -10.84 -12.94
C GLU A 27 -6.84 -10.61 -12.92
N ASP A 28 -7.29 -9.64 -12.11
CA ASP A 28 -8.70 -9.24 -12.01
C ASP A 28 -9.24 -8.71 -13.34
N LEU A 29 -8.47 -7.88 -14.04
CA LEU A 29 -8.84 -7.38 -15.37
C LEU A 29 -8.89 -8.49 -16.42
N VAL A 30 -7.95 -9.43 -16.40
CA VAL A 30 -7.98 -10.60 -17.31
C VAL A 30 -9.24 -11.41 -17.06
N ASP A 31 -9.57 -11.73 -15.81
CA ASP A 31 -10.75 -12.51 -15.44
C ASP A 31 -12.05 -11.83 -15.89
N HIS A 32 -12.17 -10.53 -15.63
CA HIS A 32 -13.35 -9.75 -16.02
C HIS A 32 -13.48 -9.56 -17.53
N ILE A 33 -12.38 -9.35 -18.25
CA ILE A 33 -12.39 -9.28 -19.72
C ILE A 33 -12.77 -10.63 -20.30
N CYS A 34 -12.17 -11.72 -19.82
CA CYS A 34 -12.49 -13.07 -20.29
C CYS A 34 -13.96 -13.40 -20.08
N THR A 35 -14.46 -13.26 -18.84
CA THR A 35 -15.85 -13.54 -18.49
C THR A 35 -16.82 -12.72 -19.35
N TYR A 36 -16.53 -11.43 -19.59
CA TYR A 36 -17.36 -10.59 -20.44
C TYR A 36 -17.38 -11.07 -21.90
N MET A 37 -16.23 -11.44 -22.46
CA MET A 37 -16.13 -11.92 -23.84
C MET A 37 -16.78 -13.30 -24.02
N GLU A 38 -16.77 -14.15 -23.00
CA GLU A 38 -17.39 -15.47 -23.05
C GLU A 38 -18.91 -15.41 -23.08
N GLN A 39 -19.50 -14.39 -22.43
CA GLN A 39 -20.94 -14.15 -22.35
C GLN A 39 -21.55 -13.59 -23.64
N GLU A 40 -20.76 -12.94 -24.51
CA GLU A 40 -21.27 -12.33 -25.74
C GLU A 40 -21.42 -13.35 -26.89
N ASP A 41 -22.53 -13.25 -27.64
CA ASP A 41 -22.89 -14.14 -28.76
C ASP A 41 -22.17 -13.78 -30.09
N SER A 42 -20.91 -13.36 -30.02
CA SER A 42 -20.10 -13.04 -31.19
C SER A 42 -18.88 -13.96 -31.30
N SER A 43 -18.45 -14.23 -32.53
CA SER A 43 -17.27 -15.07 -32.82
C SER A 43 -16.00 -14.25 -33.10
N ASP A 44 -16.10 -12.92 -33.26
CA ASP A 44 -14.94 -12.07 -33.53
C ASP A 44 -14.26 -11.64 -32.23
N PHE A 45 -13.14 -12.29 -31.93
CA PHE A 45 -12.30 -11.98 -30.77
C PHE A 45 -11.86 -10.51 -30.72
N ASN A 46 -11.42 -9.94 -31.84
CA ASN A 46 -10.88 -8.58 -31.85
C ASN A 46 -11.99 -7.56 -31.57
N ALA A 47 -13.17 -7.74 -32.18
CA ALA A 47 -14.31 -6.89 -31.93
C ALA A 47 -14.80 -7.00 -30.48
N LEU A 48 -14.85 -8.22 -29.92
CA LEU A 48 -15.22 -8.46 -28.53
C LEU A 48 -14.21 -7.86 -27.55
N TYR A 49 -12.91 -7.99 -27.83
CA TYR A 49 -11.86 -7.43 -27.00
C TYR A 49 -11.92 -5.90 -26.97
N GLN A 50 -12.11 -5.26 -28.13
CA GLN A 50 -12.28 -3.80 -28.19
C GLN A 50 -13.53 -3.34 -27.45
N LYS A 51 -14.65 -4.07 -27.55
CA LYS A 51 -15.86 -3.81 -26.75
C LYS A 51 -15.60 -3.98 -25.26
N ALA A 52 -14.85 -5.00 -24.85
CA ALA A 52 -14.49 -5.23 -23.45
C ALA A 52 -13.67 -4.06 -22.91
N LEU A 53 -12.62 -3.66 -23.62
CA LEU A 53 -11.81 -2.50 -23.27
C LEU A 53 -12.66 -1.23 -23.17
N GLN A 54 -13.56 -0.99 -24.12
CA GLN A 54 -14.46 0.16 -24.07
C GLN A 54 -15.40 0.11 -22.86
N LYS A 55 -15.95 -1.07 -22.53
CA LYS A 55 -16.85 -1.28 -21.39
C LYS A 55 -16.17 -1.03 -20.05
N PHE A 56 -14.93 -1.46 -19.90
CA PHE A 56 -14.15 -1.29 -18.65
C PHE A 56 -13.35 0.03 -18.59
N GLY A 57 -13.52 0.92 -19.58
CA GLY A 57 -12.94 2.27 -19.59
C GLY A 57 -11.53 2.38 -20.20
N GLY A 58 -11.00 1.28 -20.73
CA GLY A 58 -9.74 1.23 -21.47
C GLY A 58 -8.49 1.38 -20.61
N TYR A 59 -7.32 1.31 -21.27
CA TYR A 59 -6.02 1.29 -20.59
C TYR A 59 -5.75 2.51 -19.68
N ALA A 60 -6.20 3.70 -20.09
CA ALA A 60 -6.05 4.90 -19.28
C ALA A 60 -6.83 4.82 -17.95
N SER A 61 -7.98 4.15 -17.94
CA SER A 61 -8.75 3.90 -16.72
C SER A 61 -8.03 2.92 -15.81
N PHE A 62 -7.46 1.84 -16.37
CA PHE A 62 -6.71 0.84 -15.61
C PHE A 62 -5.48 1.44 -14.92
N GLN A 63 -4.73 2.29 -15.62
CA GLN A 63 -3.59 3.02 -15.05
C GLN A 63 -4.02 3.94 -13.90
N LYS A 64 -5.14 4.67 -14.07
CA LYS A 64 -5.70 5.51 -13.01
C LYS A 64 -6.12 4.68 -11.79
N LEU A 65 -6.78 3.54 -12.02
CA LEU A 65 -7.20 2.64 -10.95
C LEU A 65 -6.01 2.10 -10.16
N GLN A 66 -4.92 1.72 -10.84
CA GLN A 66 -3.66 1.33 -10.20
C GLN A 66 -3.08 2.47 -9.35
N LEU A 67 -3.03 3.68 -9.91
CA LEU A 67 -2.52 4.87 -9.25
C LEU A 67 -3.33 5.18 -7.98
N GLU A 68 -4.65 5.23 -8.07
CA GLU A 68 -5.55 5.48 -6.93
C GLU A 68 -5.40 4.40 -5.86
N THR A 69 -5.34 3.13 -6.26
CA THR A 69 -5.13 2.00 -5.34
C THR A 69 -3.79 2.12 -4.62
N ASN A 70 -2.72 2.49 -5.33
CA ASN A 70 -1.41 2.70 -4.74
C ASN A 70 -1.40 3.87 -3.77
N TYR A 71 -2.05 5.00 -4.10
CA TYR A 71 -2.24 6.12 -3.19
C TYR A 71 -3.01 5.71 -1.93
N GLN A 72 -4.08 4.93 -2.06
CA GLN A 72 -4.84 4.45 -0.92
C GLN A 72 -4.05 3.48 -0.04
N LYS A 73 -3.31 2.53 -0.63
CA LYS A 73 -2.39 1.62 0.08
C LYS A 73 -1.36 2.43 0.87
N PHE A 74 -0.77 3.44 0.24
CA PHE A 74 0.21 4.32 0.87
C PHE A 74 -0.40 5.14 2.02
N ALA A 75 -1.57 5.75 1.80
CA ALA A 75 -2.27 6.52 2.83
C ALA A 75 -2.60 5.66 4.05
N LYS A 76 -3.14 4.45 3.84
CA LYS A 76 -3.41 3.47 4.93
C LYS A 76 -2.13 3.14 5.71
N GLN A 77 -1.02 2.93 5.01
CA GLN A 77 0.26 2.63 5.64
C GLN A 77 0.77 3.80 6.50
N ILE A 78 0.68 5.04 6.02
CA ILE A 78 1.04 6.23 6.81
C ILE A 78 0.17 6.34 8.06
N ILE A 79 -1.15 6.14 7.93
CA ILE A 79 -2.07 6.19 9.07
C ILE A 79 -1.68 5.13 10.12
N ALA A 80 -1.36 3.91 9.70
CA ALA A 80 -0.91 2.85 10.61
C ALA A 80 0.39 3.24 11.34
N ILE A 81 1.38 3.77 10.61
CA ILE A 81 2.64 4.22 11.23
C ILE A 81 2.40 5.38 12.20
N ASN A 82 1.53 6.33 11.87
CA ASN A 82 1.21 7.44 12.76
C ASN A 82 0.54 6.98 14.06
N LYS A 83 -0.35 5.98 14.00
CA LYS A 83 -0.94 5.35 15.19
C LYS A 83 0.14 4.72 16.09
N VAL A 84 1.08 3.98 15.50
CA VAL A 84 2.21 3.36 16.22
C VAL A 84 3.11 4.43 16.84
N LYS A 85 3.48 5.47 16.08
CA LYS A 85 4.26 6.61 16.58
C LYS A 85 3.59 7.28 17.77
N PHE A 86 2.28 7.51 17.69
CA PHE A 86 1.53 8.12 18.78
C PHE A 86 1.56 7.26 20.04
N SER A 87 1.32 5.95 19.90
CA SER A 87 1.37 5.00 21.03
C SER A 87 2.74 4.95 21.70
N ILE A 88 3.82 4.89 20.92
CA ILE A 88 5.20 4.87 21.45
C ILE A 88 5.55 6.23 22.09
N GLY A 89 5.17 7.34 21.46
CA GLY A 89 5.39 8.67 22.01
C GLY A 89 4.67 8.86 23.35
N PHE A 90 3.43 8.36 23.46
CA PHE A 90 2.70 8.34 24.72
C PHE A 90 3.42 7.50 25.79
N MET A 91 3.94 6.32 25.43
CA MET A 91 4.73 5.49 26.35
C MET A 91 6.00 6.19 26.84
N VAL A 92 6.71 6.91 25.97
CA VAL A 92 7.88 7.72 26.35
C VAL A 92 7.50 8.77 27.38
N ILE A 93 6.40 9.51 27.16
CA ILE A 93 5.93 10.53 28.10
C ILE A 93 5.61 9.90 29.47
N LEU A 94 4.95 8.74 29.50
CA LEU A 94 4.67 8.03 30.75
C LEU A 94 5.97 7.64 31.48
N LEU A 95 6.96 7.11 30.78
CA LEU A 95 8.26 6.76 31.38
C LEU A 95 8.97 7.99 31.96
N LEU A 96 8.90 9.14 31.28
CA LEU A 96 9.47 10.39 31.77
C LEU A 96 8.74 10.89 33.02
N VAL A 97 7.41 10.86 33.04
CA VAL A 97 6.61 11.24 34.22
C VAL A 97 6.92 10.30 35.39
N MET A 98 7.00 8.99 35.16
CA MET A 98 7.37 7.99 36.17
C MET A 98 8.77 8.26 36.73
N SER A 99 9.74 8.57 35.86
CA SER A 99 11.08 8.97 36.27
C SER A 99 11.06 10.18 37.20
N LEU A 100 10.30 11.22 36.85
CA LEU A 100 10.20 12.45 37.65
C LEU A 100 9.58 12.18 39.02
N VAL A 101 8.50 11.41 39.09
CA VAL A 101 7.85 11.04 40.35
C VAL A 101 8.83 10.28 41.25
N PHE A 102 9.57 9.31 40.69
CA PHE A 102 10.56 8.56 41.44
C PHE A 102 11.69 9.45 41.95
N GLN A 103 12.11 10.43 41.16
CA GLN A 103 13.12 11.40 41.57
C GLN A 103 12.63 12.30 42.71
N MET A 104 11.38 12.75 42.67
CA MET A 104 10.77 13.59 43.72
C MET A 104 10.55 12.81 45.02
N MET A 105 10.13 11.54 44.92
CA MET A 105 9.91 10.66 46.08
C MET A 105 11.21 10.03 46.62
N ALA A 106 12.37 10.35 46.02
CA ALA A 106 13.67 9.75 46.32
C ALA A 106 13.66 8.21 46.26
N TRP A 107 12.84 7.64 45.38
CA TRP A 107 12.76 6.19 45.18
C TRP A 107 13.92 5.70 44.31
N PRO A 108 14.43 4.48 44.57
CA PRO A 108 15.44 3.88 43.71
C PRO A 108 14.89 3.72 42.28
N TYR A 109 15.78 3.66 41.28
CA TYR A 109 15.46 3.44 39.87
C TYR A 109 14.89 4.64 39.06
N ALA A 110 14.83 5.86 39.61
CA ALA A 110 14.46 7.05 38.83
C ALA A 110 15.26 7.16 37.51
N ASN A 111 16.59 7.01 37.59
CA ASN A 111 17.48 7.08 36.42
C ASN A 111 17.26 5.93 35.43
N ALA A 112 16.77 4.77 35.88
CA ALA A 112 16.50 3.64 34.99
C ALA A 112 15.29 3.94 34.08
N TRP A 113 14.25 4.56 34.63
CA TRP A 113 13.09 5.02 33.86
C TRP A 113 13.47 6.11 32.86
N LEU A 114 14.30 7.08 33.26
CA LEU A 114 14.83 8.11 32.37
C LEU A 114 15.63 7.50 31.21
N LEU A 115 16.56 6.60 31.52
CA LEU A 115 17.37 5.93 30.50
C LEU A 115 16.50 5.10 29.55
N GLY A 116 15.48 4.42 30.07
CA GLY A 116 14.50 3.69 29.27
C GLY A 116 13.74 4.61 28.29
N ALA A 117 13.29 5.79 28.74
CA ALA A 117 12.63 6.76 27.89
C ALA A 117 13.55 7.31 26.78
N ILE A 118 14.81 7.61 27.11
CA ILE A 118 15.82 8.06 26.15
C ILE A 118 16.13 6.94 25.14
N ALA A 119 16.38 5.73 25.62
CA ALA A 119 16.66 4.58 24.78
C ALA A 119 15.49 4.28 23.82
N LEU A 120 14.25 4.31 24.29
CA LEU A 120 13.06 4.13 23.45
C LEU A 120 12.94 5.23 22.37
N SER A 121 13.25 6.48 22.74
CA SER A 121 13.24 7.60 21.79
C SER A 121 14.30 7.44 20.70
N VAL A 122 15.52 7.07 21.09
CA VAL A 122 16.65 6.94 20.16
C VAL A 122 16.54 5.69 19.30
N LEU A 123 16.18 4.55 19.89
CA LEU A 123 16.19 3.25 19.21
C LEU A 123 14.89 2.97 18.44
N VAL A 124 13.80 3.68 18.74
CA VAL A 124 12.50 3.40 18.10
C VAL A 124 11.95 4.63 17.37
N ILE A 125 11.83 5.78 18.04
CA ILE A 125 11.23 6.97 17.40
C ILE A 125 12.11 7.46 16.23
N LEU A 126 13.43 7.54 16.41
CA LEU A 126 14.33 8.00 15.35
C LEU A 126 14.31 7.07 14.11
N PRO A 127 14.49 5.74 14.23
CA PRO A 127 14.40 4.86 13.06
C PRO A 127 13.06 4.94 12.34
N ILE A 128 11.94 4.99 13.07
CA ILE A 128 10.62 5.12 12.45
C ILE A 128 10.51 6.47 11.71
N HIS A 129 11.04 7.55 12.27
CA HIS A 129 11.05 8.85 11.60
C HIS A 129 11.85 8.83 10.29
N PHE A 130 13.07 8.29 10.30
CA PHE A 130 13.89 8.17 9.09
C PHE A 130 13.26 7.23 8.06
N TYR A 131 12.73 6.09 8.49
CA TYR A 131 12.04 5.14 7.63
C TYR A 131 10.84 5.78 6.91
N VAL A 132 10.02 6.54 7.63
CA VAL A 132 8.89 7.26 7.03
C VAL A 132 9.35 8.29 6.02
N LYS A 133 10.40 9.09 6.33
CA LYS A 133 10.96 10.05 5.37
C LYS A 133 11.51 9.37 4.13
N TYR A 134 12.23 8.26 4.30
CA TYR A 134 12.74 7.46 3.18
C TYR A 134 11.59 6.96 2.30
N LYS A 135 10.55 6.34 2.90
CA LYS A 135 9.42 5.80 2.15
C LYS A 135 8.62 6.88 1.42
N LEU A 136 8.43 8.04 2.06
CA LEU A 136 7.82 9.22 1.44
C LEU A 136 8.65 9.72 0.25
N SER A 137 9.97 9.74 0.37
CA SER A 137 10.84 10.13 -0.74
C SER A 137 10.67 9.17 -1.92
N VAL A 138 10.70 7.85 -1.69
CA VAL A 138 10.56 6.86 -2.77
C VAL A 138 9.19 6.97 -3.46
N HIS A 139 8.10 7.11 -2.70
CA HIS A 139 6.74 7.23 -3.27
C HIS A 139 6.42 8.60 -3.89
N LYS A 140 7.21 9.66 -3.62
CA LYS A 140 7.02 10.96 -4.28
C LYS A 140 7.56 10.97 -5.72
N PHE A 141 8.39 9.99 -6.07
CA PHE A 141 9.07 9.88 -7.37
C PHE A 141 8.72 8.61 -8.16
N SER A 142 7.74 7.83 -7.69
CA SER A 142 7.16 6.66 -8.37
C SER A 142 5.67 6.87 -8.56
#